data_AF-A0A7K1SBG1-F1
#
_entry.id   AF-A0A7K1SBG1-F1
#
_cell.length_a   1.000
_cell.length_b   1.000
_cell.length_c   1.000
_cell.angle_alpha   90.00
_cell.angle_beta   90.00
_cell.angle_gamma   90.00
#
_symmetry.space_group_name_H-M   'P 1'
#
loop_
_entity.id
_entity.type
_entity.pdbx_description
1 polymer ?
#
loop_
_entity_poly.entity_id
_entity_poly.type
_entity_poly.pdbx_seq_one_letter_code
_entity_poly.pdbx_strand_id
1 'polypeptide(L)' 'MNELDDLLDYYQGRCLPDTPFTISRYASTNNLRHCVKLAIATAKVGNKASIKTLRQIRERLLNPENSQIQKANHVIS' A
#
# COMPACT_ATOMS: atom_id res chain seq x y z
N MET A 1 -17.21 7.19 7.34
CA MET A 1 -16.61 6.56 6.15
C MET A 1 -15.86 5.32 6.61
N ASN A 2 -15.97 4.23 5.86
CA ASN A 2 -15.24 3.00 6.10
C ASN A 2 -13.80 3.17 5.58
N GLU A 3 -12.77 2.70 6.31
CA GLU A 3 -11.36 2.82 5.88
C GLU A 3 -11.15 2.26 4.46
N LEU A 4 -11.89 1.20 4.12
CA LEU A 4 -11.90 0.64 2.77
C LEU A 4 -12.42 1.64 1.73
N ASP A 5 -13.52 2.34 2.00
CA ASP A 5 -14.09 3.31 1.05
C ASP A 5 -13.13 4.47 0.79
N ASP A 6 -12.45 4.96 1.84
CA ASP A 6 -11.43 6.01 1.71
C ASP A 6 -10.23 5.56 0.87
N LEU A 7 -9.84 4.28 1.01
CA LEU A 7 -8.77 3.69 0.20
C LEU A 7 -9.24 3.48 -1.25
N LEU A 8 -10.47 3.03 -1.47
CA LEU A 8 -11.05 2.84 -2.80
C LEU A 8 -11.10 4.17 -3.56
N ASP A 9 -11.60 5.23 -2.92
CA ASP A 9 -11.66 6.57 -3.49
C ASP A 9 -10.26 7.10 -3.81
N TYR A 10 -9.29 6.91 -2.91
CA TYR A 10 -7.90 7.32 -3.13
C TYR A 10 -7.25 6.69 -4.37
N TYR A 11 -7.54 5.40 -4.62
CA TYR A 11 -7.00 4.66 -5.77
C TYR A 11 -7.85 4.81 -7.03
N GLN A 12 -9.10 5.26 -6.91
CA GLN A 12 -9.99 5.47 -8.04
C GLN A 12 -9.48 6.61 -8.92
N GLY A 13 -9.22 6.31 -10.20
CA GLY A 13 -8.75 7.30 -11.17
C GLY A 13 -7.28 7.69 -11.06
N ARG A 14 -6.50 7.14 -10.13
CA ARG A 14 -5.04 7.36 -10.10
C ARG A 14 -4.33 6.51 -11.15
N CYS A 15 -3.39 7.14 -11.84
CA CYS A 15 -2.43 6.43 -12.68
C CYS A 15 -1.32 5.87 -11.77
N LEU A 16 -1.41 4.58 -11.46
CA LEU A 16 -0.36 3.87 -10.72
C LEU A 16 0.73 3.42 -11.69
N PRO A 17 2.02 3.61 -11.35
CA PRO A 17 3.11 3.20 -12.23
C PRO A 17 3.22 1.67 -12.34
N ASP A 18 3.49 1.18 -13.55
CA ASP A 18 3.86 -0.22 -13.83
C ASP A 18 5.38 -0.45 -13.61
N THR A 19 6.00 0.34 -12.73
CA THR A 19 7.42 0.24 -12.41
C THR A 19 7.63 -0.56 -11.12
N PRO A 20 8.86 -1.07 -10.87
CA PRO A 20 9.24 -1.62 -9.58
C PRO A 20 8.89 -0.67 -8.43
N PHE A 21 8.11 -1.17 -7.48
CA PHE A 21 7.65 -0.45 -6.31
C PHE A 21 7.85 -1.30 -5.06
N THR A 22 8.55 -0.74 -4.08
CA THR A 22 8.84 -1.39 -2.81
C THR A 22 7.78 -1.00 -1.79
N ILE A 23 6.87 -1.94 -1.50
CA ILE A 23 5.80 -1.79 -0.50
C ILE A 23 6.40 -1.86 0.91
N SER A 24 7.32 -2.80 1.14
CA SER A 24 8.06 -2.98 2.39
C SER A 24 9.46 -3.55 2.13
N ARG A 25 10.31 -3.63 3.17
CA ARG A 25 11.66 -4.23 3.06
C ARG A 25 11.66 -5.63 2.43
N TYR A 26 10.58 -6.39 2.63
CA TYR A 26 10.45 -7.78 2.17
C TYR A 26 9.44 -7.95 1.04
N ALA A 27 8.79 -6.87 0.59
CA ALA A 27 7.76 -6.93 -0.43
C ALA A 27 7.94 -5.80 -1.46
N SER A 28 8.33 -6.19 -2.66
CA SER A 28 8.30 -5.34 -3.85
C SER A 28 7.39 -5.94 -4.90
N THR A 29 6.88 -5.10 -5.78
CA THR A 29 6.10 -5.50 -6.95
C THR A 29 6.64 -4.77 -8.17
N ASN A 30 6.74 -5.46 -9.29
CA ASN A 30 7.07 -4.84 -10.58
C ASN A 30 5.84 -4.23 -11.26
N ASN A 31 4.65 -4.43 -10.68
CA ASN A 31 3.41 -3.90 -11.21
C ASN A 31 2.52 -3.44 -10.06
N LEU A 32 2.67 -2.17 -9.67
CA LEU A 32 1.92 -1.60 -8.55
C LEU A 32 0.42 -1.57 -8.85
N ARG A 33 0.05 -1.27 -10.09
CA ARG A 33 -1.34 -1.23 -10.55
C ARG A 33 -2.04 -2.58 -10.34
N HIS A 34 -1.41 -3.68 -10.74
CA HIS A 34 -1.96 -5.02 -10.57
C HIS A 34 -2.04 -5.39 -9.08
N CYS A 35 -1.01 -5.06 -8.31
CA CYS A 35 -0.99 -5.30 -6.87
C CYS A 35 -2.15 -4.59 -6.15
N VAL A 36 -2.36 -3.30 -6.45
CA VAL A 36 -3.48 -2.52 -5.89
C VAL A 36 -4.83 -3.09 -6.34
N LYS A 37 -4.98 -3.44 -7.62
CA LYS A 37 -6.23 -4.03 -8.14
C LYS A 37 -6.58 -5.34 -7.42
N LEU A 38 -5.60 -6.21 -7.21
CA LEU A 38 -5.78 -7.47 -6.48
C LEU A 38 -6.14 -7.21 -5.02
N ALA A 39 -5.39 -6.32 -4.36
CA ALA A 39 -5.63 -5.96 -2.96
C ALA A 39 -7.01 -5.31 -2.74
N ILE A 40 -7.50 -4.51 -3.69
CA ILE A 40 -8.86 -3.97 -3.68
C ILE A 40 -9.90 -5.10 -3.77
N ALA A 41 -9.72 -6.04 -4.71
CA ALA A 41 -10.66 -7.14 -4.88
C ALA A 41 -10.75 -8.01 -3.62
N THR A 42 -9.62 -8.32 -3.00
CA THR A 42 -9.58 -9.11 -1.76
C THR A 42 -10.04 -8.30 -0.54
N ALA A 43 -9.80 -6.99 -0.49
CA ALA A 43 -10.31 -6.14 0.58
C ALA A 43 -11.85 -6.04 0.56
N LYS A 44 -12.47 -6.02 -0.62
CA LYS A 44 -13.94 -6.02 -0.77
C LYS A 44 -14.62 -7.27 -0.22
N VAL A 45 -13.93 -8.42 -0.18
CA VAL A 45 -14.41 -9.65 0.48
C VAL A 45 -14.07 -9.70 1.97
N GLY A 46 -13.60 -8.61 2.56
CA GLY A 46 -13.33 -8.49 4.00
C GLY A 46 -11.92 -8.87 4.43
N ASN A 47 -10.97 -8.99 3.49
CA ASN A 47 -9.58 -9.31 3.83
C ASN A 47 -8.85 -8.10 4.46
N LYS A 48 -8.68 -8.14 5.77
CA LYS A 48 -7.98 -7.10 6.55
C LYS A 48 -6.51 -6.92 6.18
N ALA A 49 -5.82 -7.99 5.75
CA ALA A 49 -4.42 -7.90 5.33
C ALA A 49 -4.29 -7.08 4.04
N SER A 50 -5.24 -7.23 3.12
CA SER A 50 -5.27 -6.45 1.88
C SER A 50 -5.55 -4.97 2.12
N ILE A 51 -6.42 -4.64 3.08
CA ILE A 51 -6.65 -3.26 3.53
C ILE A 51 -5.34 -2.65 4.06
N LYS A 52 -4.61 -3.39 4.90
CA LYS A 52 -3.30 -2.96 5.42
C LYS A 52 -2.29 -2.72 4.29
N THR A 53 -2.24 -3.60 3.29
CA THR A 53 -1.36 -3.42 2.11
C THR A 53 -1.72 -2.16 1.33
N LEU A 54 -3.01 -1.91 1.09
CA LEU A 54 -3.48 -0.69 0.43
C LEU A 54 -3.09 0.56 1.20
N ARG A 55 -3.14 0.53 2.54
CA ARG A 55 -2.69 1.65 3.37
C ARG A 55 -1.18 1.88 3.24
N GLN A 56 -0.38 0.83 3.31
CA GLN A 56 1.08 0.93 3.16
C GLN A 56 1.48 1.47 1.80
N ILE A 57 0.84 1.00 0.72
CA ILE A 57 1.08 1.52 -0.63
C ILE A 57 0.77 3.02 -0.69
N ARG A 58 -0.34 3.46 -0.07
CA ARG A 58 -0.74 4.87 -0.04
C ARG A 58 0.28 5.72 0.71
N GLU A 59 0.72 5.28 1.88
CA GLU A 59 1.76 5.97 2.67
C GLU A 59 3.06 6.10 1.88
N ARG A 60 3.48 5.04 1.18
CA ARG A 60 4.69 5.04 0.34
C ARG A 60 4.57 5.93 -0.89
N LEU A 61 3.39 6.03 -1.49
CA LEU A 61 3.13 6.94 -2.61
C LEU A 61 3.11 8.41 -2.15
N LEU A 62 2.63 8.69 -0.94
CA LEU A 62 2.61 10.04 -0.37
C LEU A 62 3.98 10.47 0.18
N ASN A 63 4.78 9.51 0.65
CA ASN A 63 6.09 9.78 1.23
C ASN A 63 7.12 8.72 0.78
N PRO A 64 7.69 8.86 -0.43
CA PRO A 64 8.69 7.93 -0.95
C PRO A 64 9.99 7.93 -0.13
N GLU A 65 10.33 9.03 0.55
CA GLU A 65 11.55 9.18 1.35
C GLU A 65 11.49 8.39 2.68
N ASN A 66 10.29 8.20 3.24
CA ASN A 66 10.07 7.38 4.44
C ASN A 66 10.26 5.87 4.21
N SER A 67 10.53 5.42 2.98
CA SER A 67 10.90 4.02 2.71
C SER A 67 12.19 3.59 3.41
N GLN A 68 13.08 4.55 3.75
CA GLN A 68 14.33 4.28 4.47
C GLN A 68 14.21 4.48 6.00
N ILE A 69 13.15 5.14 6.50
CA ILE A 69 13.02 5.59 7.89
C ILE A 69 11.95 4.78 8.67
N GLN A 70 11.90 3.46 8.45
CA GLN A 70 11.35 2.51 9.44
C GLN A 70 12.47 1.66 10.05
N LYS A 71 13.69 2.21 10.12
CA LYS A 71 14.81 1.66 10.88
C LYS A 71 14.84 2.08 12.36
N ALA A 72 13.90 2.90 12.84
CA ALA A 72 14.11 3.59 14.12
C ALA A 72 13.14 3.28 15.27
N ASN A 73 12.23 2.29 15.21
CA ASN A 73 11.35 1.99 16.36
C ASN A 73 11.08 0.49 16.57
N HIS A 74 12.13 -0.32 16.57
CA HIS A 74 12.11 -1.61 17.27
C HIS A 74 13.48 -1.92 17.89
N VAL A 75 14.02 -0.96 18.65
CA VAL A 75 15.03 -1.21 19.68
C VAL A 75 14.69 -0.27 20.83
N ILE A 76 14.65 -0.82 22.05
CA ILE A 76 14.36 -0.21 23.37
C ILE A 76 12.84 -0.15 23.67
N SER A 77 12.27 -0.86 24.64
CA SER A 77 12.78 -1.48 25.88
C SER A 77 12.39 -2.95 26.04
#